data_AF-A0A8H2M754-F1
#
_entry.id   AF-A0A8H2M754-F1
#
_cell.length_a   1.000
_cell.length_b   1.000
_cell.length_c   1.000
_cell.angle_alpha   90.00
_cell.angle_beta   90.00
_cell.angle_gamma   90.00
#
_symmetry.space_group_name_H-M   'P 1'
#
loop_
_entity.id
_entity.type
_entity.pdbx_description
1 polymer ?
#
loop_
_entity_poly.entity_id
_entity_poly.type
_entity_poly.pdbx_seq_one_letter_code
_entity_poly.pdbx_strand_id
1 'polypeptide(L)' 'MHEELSYEENLKSLEDCLERLQREDISLEESFKSYQEALAYYKKCMKTLNDLEGRLEEYKEESQTFEKLEIGEES' A
#
# COMPACT_ATOMS: atom_id res chain seq x y z
N MET A 1 -0.12 11.85 -18.66
CA MET A 1 0.45 11.12 -17.51
C MET A 1 -0.73 10.69 -16.66
N HIS A 2 -0.86 9.40 -16.32
CA HIS A 2 -1.81 9.00 -15.28
C HIS A 2 -1.11 9.28 -13.96
N GLU A 3 -1.60 10.27 -13.20
CA GLU A 3 -1.20 10.42 -11.81
C GLU A 3 -1.69 9.18 -11.06
N GLU A 4 -0.75 8.39 -10.52
CA GLU A 4 -1.10 7.39 -9.53
C GLU A 4 -1.66 8.14 -8.33
N LEU A 5 -2.90 7.82 -7.95
CA LEU A 5 -3.52 8.32 -6.73
C LEU A 5 -2.61 8.06 -5.54
N SER A 6 -2.60 8.97 -4.58
CA SER A 6 -1.90 8.79 -3.31
C SER A 6 -2.45 7.58 -2.53
N TYR A 7 -1.71 7.14 -1.50
CA TYR A 7 -2.18 6.08 -0.60
C TYR A 7 -3.55 6.40 0.00
N GLU A 8 -3.72 7.63 0.50
CA GLU A 8 -4.97 8.09 1.13
C GLU A 8 -6.14 8.10 0.15
N GLU A 9 -5.90 8.51 -1.10
CA GLU A 9 -6.93 8.50 -2.14
C GLU A 9 -7.32 7.08 -2.58
N ASN A 10 -6.35 6.15 -2.68
CA ASN A 10 -6.65 4.75 -2.96
C ASN A 10 -7.39 4.09 -1.80
N LEU A 11 -7.02 4.41 -0.56
CA LEU A 11 -7.70 3.91 0.64
C LEU A 11 -9.14 4.41 0.70
N LYS A 12 -9.36 5.71 0.47
CA LYS A 12 -10.71 6.27 0.39
C LYS A 12 -11.54 5.64 -0.72
N SER A 13 -10.94 5.44 -1.90
CA SER A 13 -11.62 4.78 -3.01
C SER A 13 -11.98 3.32 -2.69
N LEU A 14 -11.15 2.61 -1.93
CA LEU A 14 -11.44 1.28 -1.43
C LEU A 14 -12.62 1.30 -0.44
N GLU A 15 -12.60 2.21 0.52
CA GLU A 15 -13.70 2.41 1.49
C GLU A 15 -15.03 2.68 0.79
N ASP A 16 -15.03 3.60 -0.19
CA ASP A 16 -16.21 3.91 -1.01
C ASP A 16 -16.73 2.67 -1.76
N CYS A 17 -15.83 1.79 -2.25
CA CYS A 17 -16.24 0.54 -2.90
C CYS A 17 -16.89 -0.44 -1.90
N LEU A 18 -16.34 -0.52 -0.68
CA LEU A 18 -16.87 -1.37 0.38
C LEU A 18 -18.23 -0.88 0.87
N GLU A 19 -18.41 0.44 1.00
CA GLU A 19 -19.72 1.03 1.32
C GLU A 19 -20.77 0.70 0.25
N ARG A 20 -20.40 0.80 -1.04
CA ARG A 20 -21.30 0.38 -2.13
C ARG A 20 -21.68 -1.09 -2.02
N LEU A 21 -20.73 -1.97 -1.72
CA LEU A 21 -20.95 -3.41 -1.55
C LEU A 21 -21.88 -3.76 -0.38
N GLN A 22 -21.95 -2.92 0.64
CA GLN A 22 -22.80 -3.12 1.82
C GLN A 22 -24.25 -2.67 1.62
N ARG A 23 -24.58 -2.04 0.49
CA ARG A 23 -25.94 -1.62 0.19
C ARG A 23 -26.88 -2.82 0.06
N GLU A 24 -28.03 -2.76 0.71
CA GLU A 24 -29.05 -3.82 0.64
C GLU A 24 -29.70 -3.97 -0.75
N ASP A 25 -29.62 -2.93 -1.58
CA ASP A 25 -30.23 -2.84 -2.91
C ASP A 25 -29.25 -3.08 -4.08
N ILE A 26 -28.05 -3.60 -3.82
CA ILE A 26 -27.04 -3.83 -4.87
C ILE A 26 -27.37 -5.06 -5.73
N SER A 27 -27.25 -4.93 -7.05
CA SER A 27 -27.38 -6.07 -7.97
C SER A 27 -26.14 -6.99 -7.94
N LEU A 28 -26.30 -8.23 -8.43
CA LEU A 28 -25.18 -9.16 -8.54
C LEU A 28 -24.07 -8.64 -9.47
N GLU A 29 -24.45 -7.98 -10.55
CA GLU A 29 -23.48 -7.43 -11.52
C GLU A 29 -22.73 -6.24 -10.93
N GLU A 30 -23.43 -5.34 -10.23
CA GLU A 30 -22.80 -4.20 -9.54
C GLU A 30 -21.93 -4.64 -8.38
N SER A 31 -22.33 -5.67 -7.63
CA SER A 31 -21.50 -6.22 -6.56
C SER A 31 -20.23 -6.87 -7.10
N PHE A 32 -20.31 -7.61 -8.21
CA PHE A 32 -19.12 -8.15 -8.87
C PHE A 32 -18.17 -7.04 -9.35
N LYS A 33 -18.70 -5.99 -9.97
CA LYS A 33 -17.89 -4.84 -10.42
C LYS A 33 -17.26 -4.09 -9.25
N SER A 34 -18.03 -3.79 -8.21
CA SER A 34 -17.54 -3.09 -7.01
C SER A 34 -16.47 -3.90 -6.29
N TYR A 35 -16.60 -5.23 -6.27
CA TYR A 35 -15.57 -6.13 -5.74
C TYR A 35 -14.28 -6.10 -6.56
N GLN A 36 -14.36 -6.10 -7.89
CA GLN A 36 -13.18 -5.99 -8.75
C GLN A 36 -12.46 -4.64 -8.56
N GLU A 37 -13.22 -3.55 -8.45
CA GLU A 37 -12.69 -2.22 -8.15
C GLU A 37 -12.01 -2.17 -6.78
N ALA A 38 -12.68 -2.69 -5.74
CA ALA A 38 -12.11 -2.80 -4.40
C ALA A 38 -10.80 -3.61 -4.41
N LEU A 39 -10.77 -4.74 -5.11
CA LEU A 39 -9.55 -5.56 -5.22
C LEU A 39 -8.40 -4.80 -5.89
N ALA A 40 -8.70 -3.95 -6.88
CA ALA A 40 -7.71 -3.14 -7.54
C ALA A 40 -7.12 -2.06 -6.60
N TYR A 41 -7.96 -1.34 -5.86
CA TYR A 41 -7.50 -0.36 -4.88
C TYR A 41 -6.73 -1.00 -3.73
N TYR A 42 -7.21 -2.14 -3.21
CA TYR A 42 -6.51 -2.92 -2.19
C TYR A 42 -5.08 -3.28 -2.63
N LYS A 43 -4.90 -3.77 -3.87
CA LYS A 43 -3.58 -4.11 -4.41
C LYS A 43 -2.65 -2.89 -4.50
N LYS A 44 -3.19 -1.71 -4.85
CA LYS A 44 -2.42 -0.47 -4.89
C LYS A 44 -1.96 -0.06 -3.50
N CYS A 45 -2.85 -0.08 -2.51
CA CYS A 45 -2.50 0.21 -1.11
C CYS A 45 -1.41 -0.74 -0.60
N MET A 46 -1.56 -2.04 -0.86
CA MET A 46 -0.58 -3.04 -0.43
C MET A 46 0.78 -2.82 -1.10
N LYS A 47 0.80 -2.47 -2.39
CA LYS A 47 2.04 -2.14 -3.09
C LYS A 47 2.75 -0.96 -2.43
N THR A 48 2.04 0.12 -2.13
CA THR A 48 2.63 1.28 -1.44
C THR A 48 3.20 0.93 -0.07
N LEU A 49 2.49 0.10 0.72
CA LEU A 49 2.98 -0.35 2.02
C LEU A 49 4.23 -1.22 1.90
N ASN A 50 4.23 -2.18 0.97
CA ASN A 50 5.39 -3.03 0.72
C ASN A 50 6.61 -2.21 0.25
N ASP A 51 6.41 -1.21 -0.60
CA ASP A 51 7.48 -0.32 -1.05
C ASP A 51 8.07 0.50 0.12
N LEU A 52 7.23 0.93 1.07
CA LEU A 52 7.68 1.60 2.29
C LEU A 52 8.42 0.65 3.24
N GLU A 53 7.94 -0.56 3.43
CA GLU A 53 8.61 -1.59 4.23
C GLU A 53 9.99 -1.93 3.66
N GLY A 54 10.11 -2.10 2.33
CA GLY A 54 11.39 -2.35 1.67
C GLY A 54 12.41 -1.23 1.91
N ARG A 55 11.97 0.04 1.77
CA ARG A 55 12.82 1.21 2.05
C ARG A 55 13.24 1.30 3.51
N LEU A 56 12.38 0.90 4.45
CA LEU A 56 12.72 0.86 5.87
C LEU A 56 13.75 -0.22 6.17
N GLU A 57 13.69 -1.36 5.48
CA GLU A 57 14.67 -2.43 5.64
C GLU A 57 16.03 -2.01 5.06
N GLU A 58 16.06 -1.42 3.87
CA GLU A 58 17.27 -0.83 3.28
C GLU A 58 17.93 0.17 4.24
N TYR A 59 17.15 1.07 4.84
CA TYR A 59 17.65 2.04 5.81
C TYR A 59 18.25 1.40 7.07
N LYS A 60 17.63 0.34 7.59
CA LYS A 60 18.17 -0.40 8.75
C LYS A 60 19.49 -1.07 8.40
N GLU A 61 19.57 -1.72 7.24
CA GLU A 61 20.80 -2.37 6.77
C GLU A 61 21.93 -1.35 6.58
N GLU A 62 21.63 -0.19 6.01
CA GLU A 62 22.58 0.92 5.88
C GLU A 62 23.05 1.41 7.26
N SER A 63 22.12 1.69 8.19
CA SER A 63 22.45 2.16 9.54
C SER A 63 23.35 1.17 10.29
N GLN A 64 23.05 -0.12 10.22
CA GLN A 64 23.87 -1.18 10.82
C GLN A 64 25.25 -1.31 10.16
N THR A 65 25.34 -0.98 8.87
CA THR A 65 26.62 -0.97 8.14
C THR A 65 27.48 0.22 8.55
N PHE A 66 26.88 1.40 8.74
CA PHE A 66 27.55 2.59 9.27
C PHE A 66 28.08 2.37 10.69
N GLU A 67 27.28 1.79 11.59
CA GLU A 67 27.71 1.47 12.94
C GLU A 67 28.93 0.54 12.94
N LYS A 68 28.93 -0.53 12.14
CA LYS A 68 30.07 -1.47 12.03
C LYS A 68 31.35 -0.84 11.48
N LEU A 69 31.23 0.17 10.62
CA LEU A 69 32.38 0.89 10.07
C LEU A 69 33.04 1.79 11.12
N GLU A 70 32.26 2.41 12.01
CA GLU A 70 32.82 3.25 13.09
C GLU A 70 33.52 2.44 14.20
N ILE A 71 33.09 1.19 14.45
CA ILE A 71 33.76 0.30 15.43
C ILE A 71 34.98 -0.43 14.83
N GLY A 72 35.24 -0.26 13.53
CA GLY A 72 36.28 -0.98 12.79
C GLY A 72 37.64 -0.28 12.69
N GLU A 73 37.78 0.98 13.15
CA GLU A 73 39.06 1.71 13.12
C GLU A 73 39.84 1.72 14.45
N GLU A 74 39.31 1.11 15.52
CA GLU A 74 40.08 0.88 16.76
C GLU A 74 40.54 -0.58 16.88
N SER A 75 41.57 -0.96 16.10
CA SER A 75 42.55 -2.03 16.42
C SER A 75 43.70 -2.08 15.42
#